data_AF-A0A480VWD0-F1
#
_entry.id   AF-A0A480VWD0-F1
#
_cell.length_a   1.000
_cell.length_b   1.000
_cell.length_c   1.000
_cell.angle_alpha   90.00
_cell.angle_beta   90.00
_cell.angle_gamma   90.00
#
_symmetry.space_group_name_H-M   'P 1'
#
loop_
_entity.id
_entity.type
_entity.pdbx_description
1 polymer ?
#
loop_
_entity_poly.entity_id
_entity_poly.type
_entity_poly.pdbx_seq_one_letter_code
_entity_poly.pdbx_strand_id
1 'polypeptide(L)'
;MDRVKAVVLLGWLQARARCCVRPALLRGAGGGARACSSTPVPDGPEGPARRRSYWRYVRRLVRGAPEPPYPRVCQVGDPALRAVAAPVEPAQLAGPELQRLVQRLVQVMRRRHCVGLSAPQLGVPLQVLALEFPDALFHACAPRLREIRQMEPFPLHVFVNPSLRVLDSRLVTFPEGCESVAGFLACVPRFQAVQISGLDPRGEPVVWQASGWAARIIQHEMDHLQGLLFIDKMDSKTFTNIHWMEVND
;
A
#
# COMPACT_ATOMS: atom_id res chain seq x y z
N MET A 1 -16.73 1.46 20.45
CA MET A 1 -15.33 1.76 20.06
C MET A 1 -14.72 0.47 19.55
N ASP A 2 -14.70 0.32 18.22
CA ASP A 2 -14.60 -0.98 17.54
C ASP A 2 -13.20 -1.60 17.61
N ARG A 3 -13.13 -2.80 18.21
CA ARG A 3 -11.94 -3.67 18.30
C ARG A 3 -11.28 -3.98 16.94
N VAL A 4 -12.01 -3.82 15.84
CA VAL A 4 -11.55 -4.11 14.46
C VAL A 4 -10.46 -3.13 13.97
N LYS A 5 -10.42 -1.88 14.47
CA LYS A 5 -9.40 -0.91 14.04
C LYS A 5 -8.03 -1.12 14.70
N ALA A 6 -8.00 -1.72 15.90
CA ALA A 6 -6.76 -2.03 16.61
C ALA A 6 -5.98 -3.19 15.95
N VAL A 7 -6.68 -4.14 15.33
CA VAL A 7 -6.06 -5.33 14.71
C VAL A 7 -5.27 -4.97 13.44
N VAL A 8 -5.68 -3.97 12.65
CA VAL A 8 -4.87 -3.51 11.51
C VAL A 8 -3.60 -2.79 12.00
N LEU A 9 -3.71 -1.98 13.05
CA LEU A 9 -2.54 -1.31 13.65
C LEU A 9 -1.54 -2.32 14.23
N LEU A 10 -2.03 -3.33 14.97
CA LEU A 10 -1.20 -4.35 15.61
C LEU A 10 -0.72 -5.40 14.62
N GLY A 11 -1.48 -5.76 13.58
CA GLY A 11 -1.10 -6.78 12.60
C GLY A 11 0.13 -6.40 11.79
N TRP A 12 0.23 -5.13 11.38
CA TRP A 12 1.42 -4.58 10.71
C TRP A 12 2.67 -4.61 11.61
N LEU A 13 2.48 -4.46 12.92
CA LEU A 13 3.58 -4.33 13.88
C LEU A 13 3.98 -5.66 14.52
N GLN A 14 3.05 -6.60 14.72
CA GLN A 14 3.23 -7.76 15.61
C GLN A 14 3.46 -9.10 14.92
N ALA A 15 3.53 -9.16 13.60
CA ALA A 15 3.81 -10.42 12.89
C ALA A 15 5.17 -11.02 13.33
N ARG A 16 5.10 -12.08 14.14
CA ARG A 16 6.24 -12.87 14.64
C ARG A 16 6.79 -13.74 13.50
N ALA A 17 8.01 -13.48 13.06
CA ALA A 17 8.72 -14.35 12.12
C ALA A 17 9.24 -15.60 12.83
N ARG A 18 8.81 -16.80 12.39
CA ARG A 18 9.54 -18.06 12.62
C ARG A 18 10.20 -18.45 11.30
N CYS A 19 11.52 -18.31 11.22
CA CYS A 19 12.32 -18.79 10.08
C CYS A 19 12.42 -20.32 10.10
N CYS A 20 12.00 -20.98 9.03
CA CYS A 20 12.34 -22.38 8.75
C CYS A 20 13.05 -22.46 7.40
N VAL A 21 14.35 -22.75 7.44
CA VAL A 21 15.18 -23.14 6.30
C VAL A 21 14.89 -24.61 5.98
N ARG A 22 14.69 -24.97 4.70
CA ARG A 22 15.15 -26.24 4.06
C ARG A 22 14.72 -26.33 2.56
N PRO A 23 15.37 -27.21 1.76
CA PRO A 23 15.61 -27.00 0.33
C PRO A 23 14.64 -27.71 -0.61
N ALA A 24 14.70 -27.30 -1.87
CA ALA A 24 13.89 -27.72 -3.00
C ALA A 24 14.16 -29.15 -3.47
N LEU A 25 13.12 -29.80 -4.01
CA LEU A 25 13.21 -30.98 -4.86
C LEU A 25 12.32 -30.81 -6.10
N LEU A 26 12.89 -31.19 -7.23
CA LEU A 26 12.41 -31.09 -8.62
C LEU A 26 11.59 -32.32 -9.07
N ARG A 27 10.94 -32.15 -10.24
CA ARG A 27 10.31 -33.11 -11.19
C ARG A 27 8.77 -33.04 -11.17
N GLY A 28 8.04 -33.12 -12.29
CA GLY A 28 8.36 -33.41 -13.69
C GLY A 28 7.04 -33.39 -14.50
N ALA A 29 7.19 -33.32 -15.82
CA ALA A 29 6.16 -33.08 -16.84
C ALA A 29 5.07 -34.17 -17.02
N GLY A 30 3.99 -33.82 -17.73
CA GLY A 30 3.11 -34.81 -18.39
C GLY A 30 1.76 -34.24 -18.85
N GLY A 31 1.58 -34.06 -20.15
CA GLY A 31 0.41 -33.45 -20.79
C GLY A 31 -0.83 -34.34 -20.91
N GLY A 32 -1.89 -33.73 -21.46
CA GLY A 32 -3.12 -34.41 -21.86
C GLY A 32 -4.23 -33.40 -22.15
N ALA A 33 -4.27 -32.86 -23.38
CA ALA A 33 -5.38 -32.04 -23.85
C ALA A 33 -6.63 -32.93 -23.99
N ARG A 34 -7.65 -32.67 -23.15
CA ARG A 34 -9.02 -33.15 -23.39
C ARG A 34 -9.85 -31.98 -23.87
N ALA A 35 -10.33 -32.07 -25.10
CA ALA A 35 -11.38 -31.22 -25.61
C ALA A 35 -12.68 -31.56 -24.85
N CYS A 36 -13.15 -30.63 -24.02
CA CYS A 36 -14.46 -30.71 -23.37
C CYS A 36 -15.43 -29.79 -24.11
N SER A 37 -16.30 -30.38 -24.91
CA SER A 37 -17.52 -29.73 -25.38
C SER A 37 -18.54 -29.70 -24.25
N SER A 38 -18.94 -28.51 -23.79
CA SER A 38 -20.22 -28.32 -23.09
C SER A 38 -20.54 -26.83 -22.95
N THR A 39 -21.63 -26.42 -23.60
CA THR A 39 -22.62 -25.38 -23.24
C THR A 39 -22.18 -24.17 -22.39
N PRO A 40 -22.56 -22.93 -22.77
CA PRO A 40 -22.20 -21.73 -22.00
C PRO A 40 -22.81 -21.79 -20.60
N VAL A 41 -21.94 -21.71 -19.60
CA VAL A 41 -22.32 -21.53 -18.19
C VAL A 41 -22.89 -20.10 -18.05
N PRO A 42 -24.02 -19.88 -17.35
CA PRO A 42 -24.66 -18.56 -17.26
C PRO A 42 -23.84 -17.49 -16.52
N ASP A 43 -22.74 -17.89 -15.89
CA ASP A 43 -21.81 -17.02 -15.19
C ASP A 43 -20.44 -17.16 -15.85
N GLY A 44 -19.92 -16.05 -16.39
CA GLY A 44 -18.54 -15.99 -16.89
C GLY A 44 -17.51 -16.33 -15.81
N PRO A 45 -16.21 -16.33 -16.14
CA PRO A 45 -15.14 -16.65 -15.18
C PRO A 45 -15.09 -15.73 -13.95
N GLU A 46 -15.88 -14.66 -13.94
CA GLU A 46 -15.96 -13.64 -12.88
C GLU A 46 -16.92 -13.98 -11.73
N GLY A 47 -17.64 -15.11 -11.79
CA GLY A 47 -18.59 -15.52 -10.74
C GLY A 47 -19.84 -14.61 -10.65
N PRO A 48 -20.77 -14.89 -9.73
CA PRO A 48 -22.05 -14.19 -9.70
C PRO A 48 -21.85 -12.73 -9.30
N ALA A 49 -22.30 -11.81 -10.17
CA ALA A 49 -22.27 -10.38 -9.90
C ALA A 49 -23.03 -10.08 -8.58
N ARG A 50 -22.30 -9.65 -7.54
CA ARG A 50 -22.92 -9.26 -6.26
C ARG A 50 -24.02 -8.22 -6.51
N ARG A 51 -25.23 -8.49 -5.99
CA ARG A 51 -26.38 -7.57 -6.04
C ARG A 51 -25.96 -6.18 -5.54
N ARG A 52 -25.94 -5.20 -6.45
CA ARG A 52 -25.69 -3.79 -6.11
C ARG A 52 -26.90 -3.27 -5.33
N SER A 53 -26.65 -2.62 -4.18
CA SER A 53 -27.71 -1.99 -3.37
C SER A 53 -28.49 -0.97 -4.21
N TYR A 54 -29.82 -1.12 -4.26
CA TYR A 54 -30.74 -0.19 -4.95
C TYR A 54 -30.51 1.27 -4.52
N TRP A 55 -30.35 1.50 -3.22
CA TRP A 55 -30.06 2.84 -2.68
C TRP A 55 -28.72 3.40 -3.13
N ARG A 56 -27.71 2.55 -3.35
CA ARG A 56 -26.42 2.98 -3.90
C ARG A 56 -26.55 3.34 -5.39
N TYR A 57 -27.41 2.65 -6.13
CA TYR A 57 -27.75 2.99 -7.51
C TYR A 57 -28.49 4.33 -7.60
N VAL A 58 -29.57 4.52 -6.84
CA VAL A 58 -30.32 5.78 -6.79
C VAL A 58 -29.42 6.94 -6.36
N ARG A 59 -28.59 6.76 -5.32
CA ARG A 59 -27.63 7.79 -4.91
C ARG A 59 -26.65 8.17 -6.04
N ARG A 60 -26.26 7.22 -6.89
CA ARG A 60 -25.36 7.46 -8.04
C ARG A 60 -26.07 8.21 -9.18
N LEU A 61 -27.35 7.93 -9.41
CA LEU A 61 -28.15 8.71 -10.36
C LEU A 61 -28.29 10.17 -9.93
N VAL A 62 -28.47 10.42 -8.63
CA VAL A 62 -28.67 11.77 -8.09
C VAL A 62 -27.36 12.54 -7.92
N ARG A 63 -26.27 11.88 -7.48
CA ARG A 63 -25.00 12.54 -7.12
C ARG A 63 -23.86 12.36 -8.12
N GLY A 64 -24.08 11.64 -9.22
CA GLY A 64 -23.02 11.26 -10.15
C GLY A 64 -22.10 10.16 -9.62
N ALA A 65 -21.11 9.77 -10.43
CA ALA A 65 -20.04 8.90 -9.96
C ALA A 65 -19.16 9.67 -8.97
N PRO A 66 -18.67 9.04 -7.89
CA PRO A 66 -17.68 9.71 -7.05
C PRO A 66 -16.46 10.04 -7.91
N GLU A 67 -15.93 11.26 -7.73
CA GLU A 67 -14.72 11.73 -8.38
C GLU A 67 -13.54 11.68 -7.39
N PRO A 68 -12.32 11.41 -7.88
CA PRO A 68 -11.13 11.46 -7.07
C PRO A 68 -10.79 12.92 -6.69
N PRO A 69 -10.07 13.16 -5.57
CA PRO A 69 -9.51 12.19 -4.64
C PRO A 69 -10.58 11.54 -3.75
N TYR A 70 -10.62 10.21 -3.78
CA TYR A 70 -11.62 9.44 -3.04
C TYR A 70 -11.45 9.57 -1.52
N PRO A 71 -12.54 9.52 -0.73
CA PRO A 71 -12.46 9.45 0.74
C PRO A 71 -12.14 8.03 1.25
N ARG A 72 -12.11 7.05 0.35
CA ARG A 72 -11.75 5.65 0.60
C ARG A 72 -10.47 5.33 -0.16
N VAL A 73 -9.73 4.34 0.33
CA VAL A 73 -8.58 3.78 -0.39
C VAL A 73 -9.07 2.83 -1.49
N CYS A 74 -8.55 3.00 -2.70
CA CYS A 74 -8.71 2.06 -3.81
C CYS A 74 -8.16 0.69 -3.41
N GLN A 75 -8.78 -0.38 -3.89
CA GLN A 75 -8.33 -1.75 -3.60
C GLN A 75 -7.72 -2.36 -4.85
N VAL A 76 -6.80 -3.30 -4.67
CA VAL A 76 -6.20 -4.08 -5.76
C VAL A 76 -7.28 -4.60 -6.70
N GLY A 77 -7.06 -4.43 -8.00
CA GLY A 77 -8.07 -4.58 -9.05
C GLY A 77 -8.55 -3.24 -9.62
N ASP A 78 -8.40 -2.13 -8.89
CA ASP A 78 -8.59 -0.78 -9.43
C ASP A 78 -7.40 -0.41 -10.35
N PRO A 79 -7.63 -0.04 -11.63
CA PRO A 79 -6.55 0.24 -12.58
C PRO A 79 -5.67 1.43 -12.17
N ALA A 80 -6.17 2.35 -11.35
CA ALA A 80 -5.38 3.47 -10.85
C ALA A 80 -4.13 3.00 -10.06
N LEU A 81 -4.19 1.81 -9.45
CA LEU A 81 -3.08 1.24 -8.68
C LEU A 81 -2.02 0.54 -9.54
N ARG A 82 -2.25 0.41 -10.85
CA ARG A 82 -1.36 -0.28 -11.80
C ARG A 82 -0.80 0.63 -12.89
N ALA A 83 -1.33 1.85 -13.01
CA ALA A 83 -0.78 2.85 -13.91
C ALA A 83 0.44 3.54 -13.28
N VAL A 84 1.41 3.92 -14.12
CA VAL A 84 2.47 4.85 -13.70
C VAL A 84 1.86 6.24 -13.53
N ALA A 85 2.05 6.84 -12.36
CA ALA A 85 1.52 8.15 -12.04
C ALA A 85 2.22 9.24 -12.86
N ALA A 86 1.45 10.20 -13.36
CA ALA A 86 1.97 11.35 -14.08
C ALA A 86 2.62 12.37 -13.13
N PRO A 87 3.66 13.10 -13.56
CA PRO A 87 4.17 14.21 -12.77
C PRO A 87 3.09 15.29 -12.60
N VAL A 88 3.15 16.00 -11.47
CA VAL A 88 2.41 17.25 -11.25
C VAL A 88 3.10 18.35 -12.04
N GLU A 89 2.33 19.09 -12.85
CA GLU A 89 2.86 20.18 -13.66
C GLU A 89 3.28 21.37 -12.77
N PRO A 90 4.34 22.13 -13.14
CA PRO A 90 4.78 23.28 -12.36
C PRO A 90 3.68 24.31 -12.08
N ALA A 91 2.76 24.52 -13.03
CA ALA A 91 1.63 25.44 -12.89
C ALA A 91 0.60 25.02 -11.83
N GLN A 92 0.61 23.75 -11.40
CA GLN A 92 -0.30 23.21 -10.38
C GLN A 92 0.32 23.22 -8.98
N LEU A 93 1.63 23.44 -8.87
CA LEU A 93 2.32 23.59 -7.59
C LEU A 93 1.77 24.78 -6.81
N ALA A 94 1.70 24.65 -5.48
CA ALA A 94 1.04 25.61 -4.58
C ALA A 94 -0.45 25.91 -4.88
N GLY A 95 -1.03 25.29 -5.92
CA GLY A 95 -2.40 25.53 -6.35
C GLY A 95 -3.46 24.87 -5.44
N PRO A 96 -4.72 25.34 -5.49
CA PRO A 96 -5.78 24.85 -4.62
C PRO A 96 -6.11 23.36 -4.85
N GLU A 97 -5.93 22.85 -6.06
CA GLU A 97 -6.17 21.43 -6.38
C GLU A 97 -5.17 20.50 -5.70
N LEU A 98 -3.87 20.83 -5.80
CA LEU A 98 -2.82 20.08 -5.14
C LEU A 98 -2.98 20.14 -3.61
N GLN A 99 -3.31 21.31 -3.06
CA GLN A 99 -3.56 21.45 -1.62
C GLN A 99 -4.74 20.58 -1.17
N ARG A 100 -5.84 20.52 -1.93
CA ARG A 100 -6.99 19.63 -1.64
C ARG A 100 -6.60 18.15 -1.68
N LEU A 101 -5.77 17.75 -2.65
CA LEU A 101 -5.24 16.38 -2.73
C LEU A 101 -4.39 16.04 -1.51
N VAL A 102 -3.43 16.90 -1.15
CA VAL A 102 -2.54 16.70 -0.01
C VAL A 102 -3.33 16.63 1.30
N GLN A 103 -4.28 17.54 1.51
CA GLN A 103 -5.17 17.50 2.67
C GLN A 103 -5.94 16.18 2.74
N ARG A 104 -6.45 15.69 1.60
CA ARG A 104 -7.17 14.42 1.56
C ARG A 104 -6.27 13.22 1.81
N LEU A 105 -5.05 13.19 1.28
CA LEU A 105 -4.05 12.16 1.57
C LEU A 105 -3.78 12.08 3.07
N VAL A 106 -3.42 13.20 3.69
CA VAL A 106 -3.11 13.27 5.12
C VAL A 106 -4.32 12.87 5.97
N GLN A 107 -5.52 13.35 5.60
CA GLN A 107 -6.75 12.99 6.30
C GLN A 107 -7.03 11.49 6.25
N VAL A 108 -6.92 10.85 5.08
CA VAL A 108 -7.15 9.41 4.92
C VAL A 108 -6.06 8.61 5.64
N MET A 109 -4.79 8.99 5.47
CA MET A 109 -3.64 8.35 6.11
C MET A 109 -3.81 8.29 7.63
N ARG A 110 -4.08 9.44 8.26
CA ARG A 110 -4.31 9.53 9.72
C ARG A 110 -5.56 8.78 10.17
N ARG A 111 -6.66 8.83 9.39
CA ARG A 111 -7.91 8.10 9.71
C ARG A 111 -7.73 6.59 9.66
N ARG A 112 -6.89 6.10 8.75
CA ARG A 112 -6.55 4.67 8.60
C ARG A 112 -5.42 4.26 9.54
N HIS A 113 -4.74 5.22 10.15
CA HIS A 113 -3.55 5.02 10.96
C HIS A 113 -2.45 4.28 10.20
N CYS A 114 -2.36 4.49 8.89
CA CYS A 114 -1.24 4.03 8.08
C CYS A 114 -0.12 5.09 8.10
N VAL A 115 1.10 4.65 7.82
CA VAL A 115 2.33 5.47 7.93
C VAL A 115 2.79 6.10 6.61
N GLY A 116 2.09 5.74 5.53
CA GLY A 116 2.29 6.25 4.19
C GLY A 116 0.99 6.13 3.39
N LEU A 117 0.81 7.05 2.43
CA LEU A 117 -0.26 6.97 1.44
C LEU A 117 0.12 7.77 0.18
N SER A 118 -0.21 7.21 -0.99
CA SER A 118 0.04 7.82 -2.30
C SER A 118 -1.26 8.24 -3.01
N ALA A 119 -1.18 9.24 -3.87
CA ALA A 119 -2.31 9.74 -4.65
C ALA A 119 -3.02 8.66 -5.51
N PRO A 120 -2.32 7.70 -6.15
CA PRO A 120 -2.96 6.59 -6.86
C PRO A 120 -3.92 5.78 -5.98
N GLN A 121 -3.61 5.63 -4.69
CA GLN A 121 -4.49 4.94 -3.73
C GLN A 121 -5.79 5.69 -3.46
N LEU A 122 -5.89 6.96 -3.84
CA LEU A 122 -7.11 7.75 -3.79
C LEU A 122 -7.73 7.97 -5.18
N GLY A 123 -7.27 7.23 -6.19
CA GLY A 123 -7.74 7.32 -7.57
C GLY A 123 -7.19 8.52 -8.34
N VAL A 124 -6.16 9.21 -7.83
CA VAL A 124 -5.51 10.34 -8.51
C VAL A 124 -4.18 9.88 -9.09
N PRO A 125 -4.01 9.81 -10.42
CA PRO A 125 -2.81 9.28 -11.06
C PRO A 125 -1.68 10.32 -11.12
N LEU A 126 -1.36 10.97 -9.99
CA LEU A 126 -0.31 11.97 -9.88
C LEU A 126 0.79 11.52 -8.93
N GLN A 127 2.02 11.97 -9.17
CA GLN A 127 3.20 11.68 -8.36
C GLN A 127 3.20 12.47 -7.05
N VAL A 128 2.29 12.13 -6.14
CA VAL A 128 2.18 12.74 -4.82
C VAL A 128 2.06 11.65 -3.76
N LEU A 129 2.88 11.73 -2.72
CA LEU A 129 2.82 10.82 -1.57
C LEU A 129 3.00 11.57 -0.25
N ALA A 130 2.43 11.02 0.81
CA ALA A 130 2.53 11.52 2.18
C ALA A 130 3.04 10.41 3.10
N LEU A 131 3.87 10.77 4.06
CA LEU A 131 4.55 9.87 4.99
C LEU A 131 4.50 10.49 6.39
N GLU A 132 4.13 9.74 7.41
CA GLU A 132 4.16 10.20 8.80
C GLU A 132 4.27 8.99 9.74
N PHE A 133 5.17 9.05 10.72
CA PHE A 133 5.24 8.03 11.76
C PHE A 133 5.31 8.70 13.14
N PRO A 134 4.15 8.97 13.76
CA PRO A 134 4.08 9.71 15.01
C PRO A 134 4.45 8.85 16.22
N ASP A 135 4.87 9.49 17.31
CA ASP A 135 5.25 8.83 18.58
C ASP A 135 4.18 7.86 19.09
N ALA A 136 2.90 8.17 18.92
CA ALA A 136 1.81 7.30 19.32
C ALA A 136 1.85 5.93 18.62
N LEU A 137 2.18 5.88 17.33
CA LEU A 137 2.33 4.61 16.60
C LEU A 137 3.63 3.91 16.98
N PHE A 138 4.71 4.66 17.18
CA PHE A 138 5.98 4.14 17.67
C PHE A 138 5.83 3.45 19.03
N HIS A 139 5.18 4.09 20.00
CA HIS A 139 4.98 3.50 21.34
C HIS A 139 3.98 2.36 21.38
N ALA A 140 3.07 2.25 20.40
CA ALA A 140 2.20 1.08 20.23
C ALA A 140 2.98 -0.19 19.79
N CYS A 141 4.21 -0.03 19.30
CA CYS A 141 5.09 -1.13 18.91
C CYS A 141 5.87 -1.68 20.11
N ALA A 142 5.97 -3.01 20.23
CA ALA A 142 6.81 -3.61 21.26
C ALA A 142 8.28 -3.17 21.11
N PRO A 143 9.01 -2.83 22.19
CA PRO A 143 10.38 -2.31 22.13
C PRO A 143 11.32 -3.16 21.25
N ARG A 144 11.24 -4.50 21.38
CA ARG A 144 12.07 -5.43 20.60
C ARG A 144 11.81 -5.34 19.09
N LEU A 145 10.57 -5.10 18.68
CA LEU A 145 10.21 -4.95 17.28
C LEU A 145 10.71 -3.61 16.73
N ARG A 146 10.64 -2.55 17.52
CA ARG A 146 11.19 -1.24 17.16
C ARG A 146 12.69 -1.32 16.89
N GLU A 147 13.42 -1.98 17.79
CA GLU A 147 14.87 -2.18 17.67
C GLU A 147 15.22 -2.99 16.42
N ILE A 148 14.61 -4.18 16.24
CA ILE A 148 14.90 -5.06 15.09
C ILE A 148 14.57 -4.37 13.75
N ARG A 149 13.48 -3.59 13.70
CA ARG A 149 13.03 -2.91 12.48
C ARG A 149 13.63 -1.51 12.31
N GLN A 150 14.46 -1.05 13.25
CA GLN A 150 15.05 0.30 13.26
C GLN A 150 13.98 1.36 13.02
N MET A 151 12.94 1.31 13.85
CA MET A 151 11.83 2.25 13.82
C MET A 151 12.19 3.50 14.61
N GLU A 152 12.06 4.67 13.98
CA GLU A 152 12.19 5.97 14.65
C GLU A 152 11.06 6.87 14.16
N PRO A 153 10.39 7.64 15.05
CA PRO A 153 9.31 8.53 14.65
C PRO A 153 9.83 9.66 13.76
N PHE A 154 8.98 10.12 12.85
CA PHE A 154 9.27 11.26 11.98
C PHE A 154 8.00 12.07 11.67
N PRO A 155 8.11 13.40 11.50
CA PRO A 155 6.96 14.25 11.25
C PRO A 155 6.38 14.01 9.85
N LEU A 156 5.24 14.64 9.57
CA LEU A 156 4.64 14.58 8.25
C LEU A 156 5.61 15.11 7.18
N HIS A 157 5.90 14.26 6.19
CA HIS A 157 6.55 14.63 4.94
C HIS A 157 5.58 14.41 3.78
N VAL A 158 5.53 15.37 2.85
CA VAL A 158 4.78 15.26 1.61
C VAL A 158 5.73 15.53 0.47
N PHE A 159 5.75 14.63 -0.50
CA PHE A 159 6.58 14.77 -1.69
C PHE A 159 5.71 14.82 -2.94
N VAL A 160 6.05 15.78 -3.81
CA VAL A 160 5.52 15.95 -5.15
C VAL A 160 6.66 15.69 -6.13
N ASN A 161 6.37 14.92 -7.18
CA ASN A 161 7.33 14.46 -8.19
C ASN A 161 8.62 13.87 -7.58
N PRO A 162 8.52 12.96 -6.60
CA PRO A 162 9.71 12.40 -5.96
C PRO A 162 10.51 11.50 -6.90
N SER A 163 11.81 11.46 -6.64
CA SER A 163 12.78 10.51 -7.15
C SER A 163 13.46 9.81 -5.98
N LEU A 164 13.89 8.56 -6.19
CA LEU A 164 14.53 7.74 -5.15
C LEU A 164 15.93 7.31 -5.60
N ARG A 165 16.90 7.46 -4.69
CA ARG A 165 18.27 6.96 -4.83
C ARG A 165 18.59 6.00 -3.71
N VAL A 166 19.14 4.84 -4.02
CA VAL A 166 19.59 3.87 -3.01
C VAL A 166 20.92 4.33 -2.42
N LEU A 167 21.02 4.35 -1.08
CA LEU A 167 22.25 4.71 -0.35
C LEU A 167 22.94 3.48 0.23
N ASP A 168 22.16 2.49 0.66
CA ASP A 168 22.63 1.17 1.09
C ASP A 168 21.74 0.09 0.47
N SER A 169 22.33 -0.72 -0.41
CA SER A 169 21.65 -1.76 -1.18
C SER A 169 21.45 -3.06 -0.41
N ARG A 170 21.92 -3.16 0.85
CA ARG A 170 21.65 -4.32 1.70
C ARG A 170 20.15 -4.52 1.84
N LEU A 171 19.69 -5.74 1.56
CA LEU A 171 18.28 -6.09 1.67
C LEU A 171 17.93 -6.49 3.10
N VAL A 172 16.86 -5.90 3.62
CA VAL A 172 16.24 -6.24 4.90
C VAL A 172 14.82 -6.70 4.64
N THR A 173 14.41 -7.80 5.25
CA THR A 173 13.12 -8.45 4.99
C THR A 173 12.24 -8.44 6.23
N PHE A 174 11.07 -7.82 6.12
CA PHE A 174 10.04 -7.82 7.17
C PHE A 174 8.64 -7.93 6.56
N PRO A 175 7.64 -8.36 7.34
CA PRO A 175 6.23 -8.27 6.94
C PRO A 175 5.83 -6.83 6.63
N GLU A 176 5.21 -6.64 5.47
CA GLU A 176 4.54 -5.42 5.02
C GLU A 176 3.07 -5.71 4.73
N GLY A 177 2.22 -4.70 4.92
CA GLY A 177 0.86 -4.68 4.41
C GLY A 177 0.68 -3.58 3.38
N CYS A 178 -0.56 -3.42 2.91
CA CYS A 178 -0.95 -2.25 2.14
C CYS A 178 -2.43 -1.95 2.39
N GLU A 179 -2.78 -0.67 2.56
CA GLU A 179 -4.18 -0.26 2.64
C GLU A 179 -4.98 -0.61 1.37
N SER A 180 -4.30 -0.75 0.23
CA SER A 180 -4.89 -1.18 -1.04
C SER A 180 -5.01 -2.70 -1.21
N VAL A 181 -4.44 -3.50 -0.30
CA VAL A 181 -4.58 -4.97 -0.26
C VAL A 181 -5.02 -5.34 1.15
N ALA A 182 -6.23 -4.90 1.50
CA ALA A 182 -6.70 -4.96 2.87
C ALA A 182 -6.78 -6.41 3.39
N GLY A 183 -6.30 -6.61 4.62
CA GLY A 183 -6.42 -7.88 5.34
C GLY A 183 -5.26 -8.87 5.10
N PHE A 184 -4.22 -8.49 4.36
CA PHE A 184 -3.08 -9.36 4.08
C PHE A 184 -1.73 -8.72 4.38
N LEU A 185 -0.76 -9.56 4.71
CA LEU A 185 0.65 -9.22 4.88
C LEU A 185 1.52 -10.21 4.13
N ALA A 186 2.74 -9.80 3.77
CA ALA A 186 3.81 -10.72 3.37
C ALA A 186 5.17 -10.11 3.66
N CYS A 187 6.20 -10.95 3.77
CA CYS A 187 7.58 -10.50 3.88
C CYS A 187 8.06 -9.91 2.55
N VAL A 188 8.60 -8.69 2.60
CA VAL A 188 9.10 -7.98 1.43
C VAL A 188 10.55 -7.53 1.67
N PRO A 189 11.51 -7.85 0.78
CA PRO A 189 12.86 -7.32 0.86
C PRO A 189 12.87 -5.83 0.45
N ARG A 190 13.56 -5.01 1.23
CA ARG A 190 13.75 -3.57 0.98
C ARG A 190 15.19 -3.16 1.18
N PHE A 191 15.65 -2.14 0.46
CA PHE A 191 16.96 -1.54 0.68
C PHE A 191 17.03 -0.91 2.08
N GLN A 192 18.18 -1.06 2.73
CA GLN A 192 18.43 -0.60 4.09
C GLN A 192 18.37 0.93 4.21
N ALA A 193 18.88 1.65 3.22
CA ALA A 193 18.89 3.11 3.22
C ALA A 193 18.65 3.69 1.82
N VAL A 194 17.87 4.76 1.78
CA VAL A 194 17.48 5.47 0.55
C VAL A 194 17.49 6.97 0.79
N GLN A 195 17.61 7.73 -0.28
CA GLN A 195 17.33 9.14 -0.34
C GLN A 195 16.12 9.35 -1.25
N ILE A 196 15.13 10.09 -0.76
CA ILE A 196 14.05 10.64 -1.57
C ILE A 196 14.33 12.12 -1.84
N SER A 197 14.06 12.58 -3.05
CA SER A 197 14.24 13.98 -3.47
C SER A 197 13.08 14.39 -4.37
N GLY A 198 12.50 15.56 -4.15
CA GLY A 198 11.36 16.05 -4.91
C GLY A 198 11.00 17.46 -4.47
N LEU A 199 9.73 17.82 -4.60
CA LEU A 199 9.20 19.11 -4.16
C LEU A 199 8.26 18.93 -2.97
N ASP A 200 8.13 19.94 -2.13
CA ASP A 200 7.02 20.06 -1.18
C ASP A 200 5.74 20.57 -1.89
N PRO A 201 4.56 20.59 -1.24
CA PRO A 201 3.33 21.10 -1.83
C PRO A 201 3.35 22.57 -2.26
N ARG A 202 4.32 23.36 -1.78
CA ARG A 202 4.54 24.77 -2.17
C ARG A 202 5.48 24.89 -3.37
N GLY A 203 6.09 23.79 -3.81
CA GLY A 203 7.04 23.76 -4.92
C GLY A 203 8.49 23.89 -4.48
N GLU A 204 8.79 23.89 -3.19
CA GLU A 204 10.15 24.02 -2.69
C GLU A 204 10.89 22.68 -2.75
N PRO A 205 12.16 22.63 -3.18
CA PRO A 205 12.91 21.39 -3.26
C PRO A 205 13.20 20.81 -1.87
N VAL A 206 12.94 19.51 -1.70
CA VAL A 206 13.17 18.77 -0.45
C VAL A 206 13.96 17.50 -0.75
N VAL A 207 14.92 17.23 0.13
CA VAL A 207 15.74 16.02 0.12
C VAL A 207 15.69 15.40 1.50
N TRP A 208 15.44 14.09 1.57
CA TRP A 208 15.43 13.35 2.83
C TRP A 208 16.18 12.02 2.67
N GLN A 209 17.18 11.81 3.50
CA GLN A 209 17.87 10.52 3.63
C GLN A 209 17.28 9.76 4.81
N ALA A 210 16.92 8.51 4.58
CA ALA A 210 16.29 7.66 5.57
C ALA A 210 16.89 6.26 5.53
N SER A 211 16.83 5.57 6.67
CA SER A 211 17.22 4.18 6.80
C SER A 211 16.16 3.40 7.59
N GLY A 212 16.30 2.07 7.66
CA GLY A 212 15.45 1.25 8.50
C GLY A 212 13.97 1.31 8.10
N TRP A 213 13.08 1.51 9.08
CA TRP A 213 11.64 1.52 8.83
C TRP A 213 11.20 2.69 7.94
N ALA A 214 11.77 3.88 8.10
CA ALA A 214 11.44 5.03 7.25
C ALA A 214 11.82 4.79 5.78
N ALA A 215 12.99 4.21 5.52
CA ALA A 215 13.40 3.82 4.16
C ALA A 215 12.45 2.81 3.53
N ARG A 216 11.93 1.87 4.31
CA ARG A 216 10.93 0.89 3.85
C ARG A 216 9.61 1.57 3.45
N ILE A 217 9.09 2.48 4.26
CA ILE A 217 7.84 3.19 3.95
C ILE A 217 8.03 4.02 2.67
N ILE A 218 9.14 4.75 2.54
CA ILE A 218 9.46 5.51 1.33
C ILE A 218 9.43 4.63 0.09
N GLN A 219 10.12 3.48 0.11
CA GLN A 219 10.15 2.54 -1.01
C GLN A 219 8.75 2.00 -1.34
N HIS A 220 7.91 1.74 -0.33
CA HIS A 220 6.53 1.29 -0.52
C HIS A 220 5.69 2.35 -1.24
N GLU A 221 5.75 3.61 -0.79
CA GLU A 221 4.96 4.68 -1.41
C GLU A 221 5.47 5.08 -2.80
N MET A 222 6.79 5.00 -3.02
CA MET A 222 7.39 5.18 -4.35
C MET A 222 6.93 4.11 -5.34
N ASP A 223 6.78 2.86 -4.89
CA ASP A 223 6.28 1.76 -5.72
C ASP A 223 4.86 2.03 -6.23
N HIS A 224 3.97 2.59 -5.40
CA HIS A 224 2.62 2.96 -5.84
C HIS A 224 2.62 3.97 -6.97
N LEU A 225 3.57 4.91 -6.99
CA LEU A 225 3.71 5.87 -8.09
C LEU A 225 4.13 5.21 -9.41
N GLN A 226 4.67 3.99 -9.35
CA GLN A 226 5.07 3.18 -10.50
C GLN A 226 4.06 2.08 -10.83
N GLY A 227 2.89 2.06 -10.20
CA GLY A 227 1.88 1.00 -10.39
C GLY A 227 2.28 -0.36 -9.81
N LEU A 228 3.24 -0.36 -8.89
CA LEU A 228 3.74 -1.56 -8.20
C LEU A 228 3.13 -1.66 -6.80
N LEU A 229 2.79 -2.88 -6.41
CA LEU A 229 2.29 -3.22 -5.08
C LEU A 229 3.28 -4.17 -4.40
N PHE A 230 3.22 -4.24 -3.07
CA PHE A 230 4.13 -5.12 -2.31
C PHE A 230 3.99 -6.60 -2.71
N ILE A 231 2.80 -7.02 -3.18
CA ILE A 231 2.53 -8.36 -3.67
C ILE A 231 3.32 -8.73 -4.93
N ASP A 232 3.88 -7.76 -5.64
CA ASP A 232 4.75 -7.99 -6.80
C ASP A 232 6.21 -8.25 -6.38
N LYS A 233 6.57 -7.94 -5.13
CA LYS A 233 7.95 -8.05 -4.58
C LYS A 233 8.07 -9.01 -3.39
N MET A 234 6.96 -9.52 -2.88
CA MET A 234 6.93 -10.33 -1.66
C MET A 234 7.54 -11.73 -1.84
N ASP A 235 7.99 -12.32 -0.74
CA ASP A 235 8.08 -13.78 -0.63
C ASP A 235 6.66 -14.35 -0.52
N SER A 236 6.14 -14.87 -1.63
CA SER A 236 4.77 -15.39 -1.73
C SER A 236 4.42 -16.46 -0.70
N LYS A 237 5.39 -17.23 -0.19
CA LYS A 237 5.15 -18.27 0.84
C LYS A 237 4.79 -17.67 2.20
N THR A 238 5.08 -16.39 2.40
CA THR A 238 4.77 -15.66 3.64
C THR A 238 3.48 -14.86 3.55
N PHE A 239 2.78 -14.92 2.40
CA PHE A 239 1.50 -14.21 2.22
C PHE A 239 0.45 -14.79 3.16
N THR A 240 -0.03 -13.97 4.08
CA THR A 240 -0.91 -14.38 5.16
C THR A 240 -2.06 -13.42 5.34
N ASN A 241 -3.22 -13.96 5.70
CA ASN A 241 -4.34 -13.15 6.18
C ASN A 241 -4.06 -12.68 7.61
N ILE A 242 -4.38 -11.44 7.96
CA ILE A 242 -4.16 -10.92 9.31
C ILE A 242 -5.09 -11.54 10.36
N HIS A 243 -6.23 -12.08 9.92
CA HIS A 243 -7.20 -12.80 10.73
C HIS A 243 -6.96 -14.32 10.71
N TRP A 244 -5.80 -14.79 10.22
CA TRP A 244 -5.55 -16.22 10.08
C TRP A 244 -5.74 -17.01 11.39
N MET A 245 -5.36 -16.43 12.53
CA MET A 245 -5.62 -17.03 13.84
C MET A 245 -7.13 -16.98 14.20
N GLU A 246 -7.81 -15.85 13.99
CA GLU A 246 -9.24 -15.71 14.29
C GLU A 246 -10.18 -16.58 13.43
N VAL A 247 -9.72 -17.01 12.26
CA VAL A 247 -10.54 -17.79 11.29
C VAL A 247 -10.28 -19.29 11.37
N ASN A 248 -9.11 -19.71 11.84
CA ASN A 248 -8.70 -21.12 11.88
C ASN A 248 -8.60 -21.72 13.30
N ASP A 249 -8.66 -20.88 14.34
CA ASP A 249 -8.89 -21.33 15.73
C ASP A 249 -10.39 -21.61 15.95
#